data_AF-A0A816HNN6-F1
#
_entry.id   AF-A0A816HNN6-F1
#
_cell.length_a   1.000
_cell.length_b   1.000
_cell.length_c   1.000
_cell.angle_alpha   90.00
_cell.angle_beta   90.00
_cell.angle_gamma   90.00
#
_symmetry.space_group_name_H-M   'P 1'
#
loop_
_entity.id
_entity.type
_entity.pdbx_description
1 polymer ?
#
loop_
_entity_poly.entity_id
_entity_poly.type
_entity_poly.pdbx_seq_one_letter_code
_entity_poly.pdbx_strand_id
1 'polypeptide(L)'
;MEILISDHTTFKPIDNDPTITEENRLIRKLRQLKERGFISESEYNFCYPCGSQPARLYGLPKVHKDGVPLRPILSASGTFNFGIAQLLVRKLSHLTKHSTVIEDTFKFLDELHSLQINMNDHKLVSFDVTSLFTMVPLP
;
A
#
# COMPACT_ATOMS: atom_id res chain seq x y z
N MET A 1 -21.83 -1.72 0.10
CA MET A 1 -20.95 -0.59 -0.27
C MET A 1 -21.58 0.74 0.10
N GLU A 2 -22.87 0.95 -0.17
CA GLU A 2 -23.61 2.18 0.19
C GLU A 2 -23.42 2.62 1.64
N ILE A 3 -23.59 1.70 2.60
CA ILE A 3 -23.40 1.98 4.05
C ILE A 3 -21.99 2.53 4.37
N LEU A 4 -20.97 2.13 3.61
CA LEU A 4 -19.60 2.60 3.82
C LEU A 4 -19.39 4.01 3.26
N ILE A 5 -19.85 4.26 2.03
CA ILE A 5 -19.67 5.55 1.35
C ILE A 5 -20.63 6.63 1.86
N SER A 6 -21.68 6.26 2.59
CA SER A 6 -22.57 7.18 3.29
C SER A 6 -21.99 7.73 4.60
N ASP A 7 -20.83 7.24 5.04
CA ASP A 7 -20.14 7.82 6.19
C ASP A 7 -19.52 9.18 5.82
N HIS A 8 -20.23 10.25 6.20
CA HIS A 8 -19.81 11.62 5.95
C HIS A 8 -18.72 12.14 6.90
N THR A 9 -18.31 11.35 7.90
CA THR A 9 -17.14 11.68 8.73
C THR A 9 -15.82 11.31 8.02
N THR A 10 -15.87 10.29 7.16
CA THR A 10 -14.72 9.79 6.40
C THR A 10 -14.75 10.21 4.93
N PHE A 11 -15.93 10.20 4.29
CA PHE A 11 -16.08 10.45 2.86
C PHE A 11 -16.83 11.76 2.57
N LYS A 12 -16.34 12.48 1.58
CA LYS A 12 -16.98 13.69 1.06
C LYS A 12 -17.25 13.54 -0.44
N PRO A 13 -18.48 13.81 -0.90
CA PRO A 13 -18.76 13.84 -2.33
C PRO A 13 -17.99 14.99 -2.99
N ILE A 14 -17.56 14.76 -4.23
CA ILE A 14 -16.88 15.74 -5.05
C ILE A 14 -17.69 15.99 -6.31
N ASP A 15 -17.72 17.24 -6.76
CA ASP A 15 -18.58 17.65 -7.89
C ASP A 15 -17.97 17.30 -9.25
N ASN A 16 -16.64 17.16 -9.31
CA ASN A 16 -15.90 16.91 -10.56
C ASN A 16 -14.78 15.90 -10.33
N ASP A 17 -14.43 15.16 -11.39
CA ASP A 17 -13.30 14.24 -11.38
C ASP A 17 -11.96 15.00 -11.41
N PRO A 18 -11.13 14.91 -10.35
CA PRO A 18 -9.87 15.64 -10.26
C PRO A 18 -8.72 14.95 -11.00
N THR A 19 -8.94 13.78 -11.61
CA THR A 19 -7.89 12.90 -12.14
C THR A 19 -6.93 13.65 -13.07
N ILE A 20 -7.44 14.39 -14.05
CA ILE A 20 -6.61 15.13 -15.01
C ILE A 20 -5.85 16.28 -14.33
N THR A 21 -6.46 16.94 -13.35
CA THR A 21 -5.81 18.04 -12.60
C THR A 21 -4.63 17.50 -11.78
N GLU A 22 -4.82 16.38 -11.07
CA GLU A 22 -3.76 15.75 -10.27
C GLU A 22 -2.68 15.08 -11.14
N GLU A 23 -3.06 14.51 -12.29
CA GLU A 23 -2.13 14.00 -13.30
C GLU A 23 -1.17 15.11 -13.77
N ASN A 24 -1.71 16.25 -14.17
CA ASN A 24 -0.92 17.40 -14.60
C ASN A 24 0.00 17.93 -13.49
N ARG A 25 -0.50 17.95 -12.25
CA ARG A 25 0.30 18.34 -11.08
C ARG A 25 1.46 17.37 -10.85
N LEU A 26 1.22 16.06 -10.98
CA LEU A 26 2.26 15.04 -10.86
C LEU A 26 3.30 15.18 -11.98
N ILE A 27 2.89 15.36 -13.24
CA ILE A 27 3.80 15.55 -14.38
C ILE A 27 4.75 16.72 -14.14
N ARG A 28 4.23 17.86 -13.65
CA ARG A 28 5.07 19.02 -13.28
C ARG A 28 6.09 18.65 -12.20
N LYS A 29 5.70 17.85 -11.22
CA LYS A 29 6.59 17.41 -10.14
C LYS A 29 7.65 16.42 -10.63
N LEU A 30 7.28 15.47 -11.47
CA LEU A 30 8.20 14.53 -12.11
C LEU A 30 9.25 15.27 -12.93
N ARG A 31 8.85 16.32 -13.67
CA ARG A 31 9.78 17.17 -14.42
C ARG A 31 10.79 17.85 -13.50
N GLN A 32 10.33 18.46 -12.41
CA GLN A 32 11.22 19.07 -11.41
C GLN A 32 12.19 18.06 -10.80
N LEU A 33 11.74 16.84 -10.50
CA LEU A 33 12.58 15.78 -9.94
C LEU A 33 13.66 15.35 -10.95
N LYS A 34 13.30 15.22 -12.22
CA LYS A 34 14.22 14.89 -13.30
C LYS A 34 15.26 16.01 -13.51
N GLU A 35 14.82 17.26 -13.61
CA GLU A 35 15.71 18.43 -13.79
C GLU A 35 16.72 18.58 -12.65
N ARG A 36 16.32 18.21 -11.42
CA ARG A 36 17.20 18.20 -10.25
C ARG A 36 18.04 16.93 -10.10
N GLY A 37 17.91 15.96 -11.01
CA GLY A 37 18.67 14.71 -10.99
C GLY A 37 18.23 13.69 -9.95
N PHE A 38 17.05 13.83 -9.34
CA PHE A 38 16.53 12.83 -8.38
C PHE A 38 16.02 11.55 -9.05
N ILE A 39 15.57 11.65 -10.30
CA ILE A 39 15.13 10.52 -11.11
C ILE A 39 15.78 10.57 -12.49
N SER A 40 16.08 9.41 -13.06
CA SER A 40 16.62 9.32 -14.41
C SER A 40 15.56 9.59 -15.49
N GLU A 41 15.99 9.72 -16.75
CA GLU A 41 15.10 9.77 -17.91
C GLU A 41 14.20 8.52 -18.00
N SER A 42 14.78 7.34 -17.77
CA SER A 42 14.03 6.08 -17.81
C SER A 42 13.00 5.98 -16.69
N GLU A 43 13.34 6.45 -15.49
CA GLU A 43 12.43 6.50 -14.35
C GLU A 43 11.32 7.52 -14.56
N TYR A 44 11.63 8.68 -15.13
CA TYR A 44 10.64 9.68 -15.53
C TYR A 44 9.64 9.09 -16.52
N ASN A 45 10.11 8.46 -17.59
CA ASN A 45 9.24 7.83 -18.60
C ASN A 45 8.42 6.68 -18.03
N PHE A 46 8.99 5.88 -17.12
CA PHE A 46 8.27 4.82 -16.41
C PHE A 46 7.17 5.37 -15.50
N CYS A 47 7.40 6.51 -14.84
CA CYS A 47 6.43 7.14 -13.95
C CYS A 47 5.42 8.02 -14.67
N TYR A 48 5.64 8.32 -15.96
CA TYR A 48 4.83 9.27 -16.69
C TYR A 48 3.41 8.71 -16.89
N PRO A 49 2.38 9.36 -16.32
CA PRO A 49 1.01 8.89 -16.47
C PRO A 49 0.48 9.10 -17.90
N CYS A 50 -0.33 8.16 -18.38
CA CYS A 50 -1.01 8.25 -19.67
C CYS A 50 -2.39 7.60 -19.55
N GLY A 51 -3.45 8.36 -19.82
CA GLY A 51 -4.83 7.86 -19.78
C GLY A 51 -5.28 7.43 -18.38
N SER A 52 -4.96 8.22 -17.34
CA SER A 52 -5.27 7.86 -15.96
C SER A 52 -6.77 7.81 -15.68
N GLN A 53 -7.14 6.96 -14.74
CA GLN A 53 -8.51 6.84 -14.23
C GLN A 53 -8.54 7.02 -12.70
N PRO A 54 -9.70 7.39 -12.13
CA PRO A 54 -9.90 7.36 -10.69
C PRO A 54 -9.65 5.98 -10.08
N ALA A 55 -9.23 5.95 -8.82
CA ALA A 55 -9.14 4.71 -8.05
C ALA A 55 -10.53 4.09 -7.87
N ARG A 56 -10.61 2.75 -7.88
CA ARG A 56 -11.87 2.02 -7.75
C ARG A 56 -11.98 1.41 -6.36
N LEU A 57 -13.01 1.81 -5.61
CA LEU A 57 -13.32 1.23 -4.30
C LEU A 57 -14.36 0.11 -4.44
N TYR A 58 -14.06 -1.07 -3.91
CA TYR A 58 -14.99 -2.20 -3.86
C TYR A 58 -14.86 -2.96 -2.53
N GLY A 59 -15.85 -3.80 -2.22
CA GLY A 59 -15.88 -4.58 -0.97
C GLY A 59 -15.68 -6.06 -1.22
N LEU A 60 -14.82 -6.71 -0.42
CA LEU A 60 -14.68 -8.16 -0.38
C LEU A 60 -15.30 -8.73 0.91
N PRO A 61 -16.12 -9.79 0.85
CA PRO A 61 -16.74 -10.36 2.05
C PRO A 61 -15.71 -11.02 2.97
N LYS A 62 -15.77 -10.72 4.27
CA LYS A 62 -15.02 -11.44 5.31
C LYS A 62 -15.84 -12.65 5.78
N VAL A 63 -15.84 -13.72 4.98
CA VAL A 63 -16.66 -14.94 5.22
C VAL A 63 -16.40 -15.67 6.54
N HIS A 64 -15.27 -15.40 7.18
CA HIS A 64 -14.88 -15.98 8.48
C HIS A 64 -15.37 -15.17 9.69
N LYS A 65 -16.18 -14.11 9.50
CA LYS A 65 -16.73 -13.29 10.58
C LYS A 65 -18.25 -13.31 10.54
N ASP A 66 -18.87 -13.28 11.72
CA ASP A 66 -20.32 -13.19 11.86
C ASP A 66 -20.87 -11.95 11.15
N GLY A 67 -22.01 -12.12 10.48
CA GLY A 67 -22.61 -11.07 9.65
C GLY A 67 -21.88 -10.77 8.34
N VAL A 68 -20.79 -11.49 8.03
CA VAL A 68 -20.02 -11.41 6.76
C VAL A 68 -19.72 -9.95 6.35
N PRO A 69 -19.07 -9.15 7.21
CA PRO A 69 -18.80 -7.75 6.92
C PRO A 69 -17.88 -7.59 5.70
N LEU A 70 -18.05 -6.49 4.96
CA LEU A 70 -17.18 -6.16 3.82
C LEU A 70 -15.83 -5.61 4.30
N ARG A 71 -14.76 -6.04 3.64
CA ARG A 71 -13.44 -5.40 3.66
C ARG A 71 -13.37 -4.44 2.47
N PRO A 72 -13.32 -3.12 2.66
CA PRO A 72 -13.09 -2.20 1.55
C PRO A 72 -11.68 -2.38 0.99
N ILE A 73 -11.58 -2.39 -0.34
CA ILE A 73 -10.34 -2.45 -1.11
C ILE A 73 -10.35 -1.31 -2.11
N LEU A 74 -9.31 -0.48 -2.07
CA LEU A 74 -9.07 0.57 -3.04
C LEU A 74 -8.07 0.06 -4.09
N SER A 75 -8.54 -0.17 -5.31
CA SER A 75 -7.66 -0.44 -6.44
C SER A 75 -7.14 0.87 -7.02
N ALA A 76 -5.83 1.09 -6.87
CA ALA A 76 -5.11 2.20 -7.47
C ALA A 76 -4.56 1.89 -8.89
N SER A 77 -4.93 0.74 -9.47
CA SER A 77 -4.44 0.35 -10.80
C SER A 77 -4.93 1.31 -11.88
N GLY A 78 -3.98 1.82 -12.67
CA GLY A 78 -4.26 2.81 -13.73
C GLY A 78 -4.54 4.22 -13.22
N THR A 79 -4.33 4.50 -11.93
CA THR A 79 -4.34 5.88 -11.41
C THR A 79 -3.10 6.64 -11.85
N PHE A 80 -3.19 7.97 -11.84
CA PHE A 80 -2.09 8.84 -12.28
C PHE A 80 -0.79 8.64 -11.49
N ASN A 81 -0.88 8.24 -10.22
CA ASN A 81 0.27 8.00 -9.35
C ASN A 81 0.74 6.54 -9.30
N PHE A 82 0.16 5.64 -10.10
CA PHE A 82 0.51 4.22 -10.07
C PHE A 82 1.98 3.96 -10.42
N GLY A 83 2.49 4.58 -11.49
CA GLY A 83 3.89 4.40 -11.94
C GLY A 83 4.91 4.87 -10.89
N ILE A 84 4.69 6.05 -10.31
CA ILE A 84 5.56 6.56 -9.24
C ILE A 84 5.47 5.70 -7.97
N ALA A 85 4.30 5.18 -7.61
CA ALA A 85 4.15 4.25 -6.49
C ALA A 85 4.98 2.98 -6.71
N GLN A 86 4.96 2.41 -7.92
CA GLN A 86 5.81 1.25 -8.26
C GLN A 86 7.29 1.58 -8.20
N LEU A 87 7.70 2.77 -8.67
CA LEU A 87 9.10 3.20 -8.57
C LEU A 87 9.54 3.31 -7.09
N LEU A 88 8.70 3.88 -6.23
CA LEU A 88 8.98 4.00 -4.80
C LEU A 88 9.10 2.63 -4.14
N VAL A 89 8.21 1.67 -4.45
CA VAL A 89 8.33 0.29 -3.95
C VAL A 89 9.67 -0.32 -4.33
N ARG A 90 10.11 -0.15 -5.59
CA ARG A 90 11.42 -0.65 -6.04
C ARG A 90 12.57 -0.01 -5.27
N LYS A 91 12.58 1.32 -5.17
CA LYS A 91 13.65 2.07 -4.49
C LYS A 91 13.69 1.80 -2.99
N LEU A 92 12.54 1.65 -2.33
CA LEU A 92 12.43 1.50 -0.87
C LEU A 92 12.42 0.04 -0.42
N SER A 93 12.45 -0.93 -1.35
CA SER A 93 12.43 -2.37 -1.04
C SER A 93 13.54 -2.84 -0.09
N HIS A 94 14.65 -2.11 0.00
CA HIS A 94 15.72 -2.41 0.95
C HIS A 94 15.32 -2.11 2.40
N LEU A 95 14.40 -1.17 2.65
CA LEU A 95 13.93 -0.81 3.98
C LEU A 95 13.03 -1.88 4.61
N THR A 96 12.46 -2.76 3.79
CA THR A 96 11.61 -3.86 4.28
C THR A 96 12.42 -5.11 4.63
N LYS A 97 13.74 -5.10 4.42
CA LYS A 97 14.62 -6.23 4.72
C LYS A 97 15.34 -5.99 6.04
N HIS A 98 15.14 -6.90 6.98
CA HIS A 98 15.83 -6.90 8.26
C HIS A 98 16.08 -8.35 8.69
N SER A 99 17.08 -8.59 9.53
CA SER A 99 17.43 -9.94 10.03
C SER A 99 16.31 -10.59 10.84
N THR A 100 15.35 -9.81 11.33
CA THR A 100 14.19 -10.27 12.10
C THR A 100 12.92 -10.38 11.27
N VAL A 101 12.98 -10.08 9.97
CA VAL A 101 11.84 -10.18 9.05
C VAL A 101 12.00 -11.47 8.27
N ILE A 102 10.98 -12.32 8.37
CA ILE A 102 10.91 -13.57 7.63
C ILE A 102 10.03 -13.34 6.39
N GLU A 103 10.55 -13.74 5.23
CA GLU A 103 9.99 -13.37 3.92
C GLU A 103 8.71 -14.14 3.59
N ASP A 104 8.62 -15.40 3.98
CA ASP A 104 7.47 -16.26 3.72
C ASP A 104 7.29 -17.36 4.77
N THR A 105 6.18 -18.09 4.68
CA THR A 105 5.82 -19.15 5.61
C THR A 105 6.76 -20.34 5.55
N PHE A 106 7.36 -20.66 4.40
CA PHE A 106 8.26 -21.81 4.27
C PHE A 106 9.58 -21.55 4.97
N LYS A 107 10.17 -20.37 4.73
CA LYS A 107 11.37 -19.91 5.42
C LYS A 107 11.16 -19.84 6.94
N PHE A 108 9.97 -19.41 7.38
CA PHE A 108 9.61 -19.43 8.79
C PHE A 108 9.67 -20.85 9.37
N LEU A 109 9.11 -21.85 8.67
CA LEU A 109 9.14 -23.24 9.11
C LEU A 109 10.56 -23.79 9.16
N ASP A 110 11.38 -23.51 8.14
CA ASP A 110 12.78 -23.95 8.09
C ASP A 110 13.59 -23.37 9.25
N GLU A 111 13.47 -22.06 9.51
CA GLU A 111 14.13 -21.41 10.64
C GLU A 111 13.63 -21.99 11.96
N LEU A 112 12.32 -22.16 12.14
CA LEU A 112 11.73 -22.73 13.35
C LEU A 112 12.23 -24.16 13.63
N HIS A 113 12.35 -25.00 12.60
CA HIS A 113 12.90 -26.35 12.74
C HIS A 113 14.39 -26.37 13.07
N SER A 114 15.15 -25.37 12.61
CA SER A 114 16.57 -25.23 12.92
C SER A 114 16.85 -24.74 14.34
N LEU A 115 15.88 -24.06 14.96
CA LEU A 115 16.02 -23.52 16.31
C LEU A 115 15.97 -24.64 17.34
N GLN A 116 17.08 -24.84 18.05
CA GLN A 116 17.11 -25.71 19.23
C GLN A 116 16.64 -24.95 20.47
N ILE A 117 15.32 -24.94 20.70
CA ILE A 117 14.70 -24.25 21.82
C ILE A 117 14.35 -25.26 22.92
N ASN A 118 14.84 -25.02 24.14
CA ASN A 118 14.32 -25.73 25.31
C ASN A 118 12.93 -25.15 25.66
N MET A 119 11.89 -25.92 25.36
CA MET A 119 10.49 -25.54 25.58
C MET A 119 10.14 -25.32 27.07
N ASN A 120 10.98 -25.78 28.00
CA ASN A 120 10.76 -25.59 29.43
C ASN A 120 11.13 -24.18 29.93
N ASP A 121 11.99 -23.47 29.20
CA ASP A 121 12.54 -22.17 29.62
C ASP A 121 12.07 -21.00 28.73
N HIS A 122 11.36 -21.29 27.64
CA HIS A 122 10.96 -20.31 26.63
C HIS A 122 9.45 -20.28 26.44
N LYS A 123 8.93 -19.10 26.08
CA LYS A 123 7.52 -18.91 25.73
C LYS A 123 7.42 -18.33 24.33
N LEU A 124 6.52 -18.89 23.53
CA LEU A 124 6.13 -18.31 22.26
C LEU A 124 4.97 -17.34 22.48
N VAL A 125 5.11 -16.12 21.98
CA VAL A 125 4.08 -15.07 22.08
C VAL A 125 3.77 -14.57 20.67
N SER A 126 2.48 -14.43 20.37
CA SER A 126 2.00 -13.86 19.11
C SER A 126 1.42 -12.47 19.37
N PHE A 127 1.80 -11.52 18.53
CA PHE A 127 1.28 -10.16 18.54
C PHE A 127 0.57 -9.92 17.21
N ASP A 128 -0.62 -9.32 17.27
CA ASP A 128 -1.35 -8.86 16.09
C ASP A 128 -1.41 -7.32 16.10
N VAL A 129 -1.23 -6.73 14.92
CA VAL A 129 -1.31 -5.27 14.75
C VAL A 129 -2.65 -4.94 14.14
N THR A 130 -3.45 -4.15 14.86
CA THR A 130 -4.71 -3.63 14.35
C THR A 130 -4.49 -2.33 13.59
N SER A 131 -5.24 -2.14 12.49
CA SER A 131 -5.31 -0.85 11.80
C SER A 131 -3.97 -0.32 11.24
N LEU A 132 -3.09 -1.22 10.79
CA LEU A 132 -1.74 -0.90 10.30
C LEU A 132 -1.70 0.24 9.25
N PHE A 133 -2.68 0.28 8.34
CA PHE A 133 -2.73 1.28 7.26
C PHE A 133 -3.38 2.61 7.67
N THR A 134 -4.24 2.61 8.70
CA THR A 134 -5.02 3.80 9.10
C THR A 134 -4.44 4.49 10.34
N MET A 135 -3.53 3.84 11.07
CA MET A 135 -2.84 4.42 12.23
C MET A 135 -1.37 4.74 11.94
N VAL A 136 -1.11 5.35 10.77
CA VAL A 136 0.20 5.92 10.47
C VAL A 136 0.21 7.36 11.00
N PRO A 137 1.05 7.71 11.99
CA PRO A 137 1.16 9.08 12.45
C PRO A 137 1.71 9.95 11.31
N LEU A 138 0.88 10.86 10.81
CA LEU A 138 1.29 11.84 9.82
C LEU A 138 1.82 13.09 10.56
N PRO A 139 3.00 13.62 10.19
CA PRO A 139 3.51 14.87 10.72
C PRO A 139 2.72 16.09 10.24
#